data_AF-A6SL16-F1
#
_entry.id   AF-A6SL16-F1
#
_cell.length_a   1.000
_cell.length_b   1.000
_cell.length_c   1.000
_cell.angle_alpha   90.00
_cell.angle_beta   90.00
_cell.angle_gamma   90.00
#
_symmetry.space_group_name_H-M   'P 1'
#
loop_
_entity.id
_entity.type
_entity.pdbx_description
1 polymer ?
#
loop_
_entity_poly.entity_id
_entity_poly.type
_entity_poly.pdbx_seq_one_letter_code
_entity_poly.pdbx_strand_id
1 'polypeptide(L)'
;MNIQTIMSSFTAQDKDQEVRPSSSGSWACKEVDEFDALSIEYKPKPTEKYPAKLHARNVRKYLDVGEGLIYLPGLPSFNYEDSDMPPAFRQRRYFYYITGVNLSDCIVTYNIHRDQLWLWIPPPNSGRSVIYNGARPTIKEIMSKYDFDHVETLTHLDSYLTWYAHTEPGKIHVLHDYQAPKNIELQITRKNGCHSIISESPFDSSKLEEAMNTARAIKSPYELRMIRKASAITAQGHLNVLRGLRHLSNEAEIEAIFTATCIAKQAKTQAYGVIAGSGENASTLHYMANNEPLKGRQLLCLDAGCEWDCYASDVTRTVPISGEYTEEAEAIYDIVAKMQDECIELLKPGANYRDIHIHAHKVALKGLMDLGLVEGGTFDELFMAGVSVAFFPHGLGHYVGLEVHDVGPGGSRITNRLYGFDKKPADWTDAYFQILSNTGVTSDGGSILEKDMVVTVEPGIYFSRYALEEVYLKSPNYAKYINKDLLQKYYPVGGVRIEDDLLITEDGYENLTTVLKGKEALKIINEGKEQEEEEEREANRKATESRKQKKTWFW
;
A
#
# COMPACT_ATOMS: atom_id res chain seq x y z
N MET A 1 41.77 -10.05 12.36
CA MET A 1 42.45 -9.22 11.34
C MET A 1 42.84 -7.86 11.94
N ASN A 2 43.66 -6.98 11.34
CA ASN A 2 43.49 -5.52 11.49
C ASN A 2 43.10 -5.04 10.08
N ILE A 3 41.99 -4.33 9.96
CA ILE A 3 41.22 -4.14 8.72
C ILE A 3 41.96 -3.28 7.67
N GLN A 4 42.97 -2.51 8.07
CA GLN A 4 43.73 -1.66 7.13
C GLN A 4 44.60 -2.42 6.12
N THR A 5 44.95 -3.69 6.36
CA THR A 5 45.87 -4.41 5.46
C THR A 5 45.20 -5.01 4.22
N ILE A 6 43.86 -5.06 4.14
CA ILE A 6 43.15 -5.64 2.98
C ILE A 6 42.95 -4.62 1.84
N MET A 7 43.07 -3.31 2.10
CA MET A 7 42.71 -2.26 1.13
C MET A 7 43.81 -1.84 0.14
N SER A 8 45.04 -2.36 0.23
CA SER A 8 46.18 -1.81 -0.54
C SER A 8 46.58 -2.61 -1.79
N SER A 9 45.80 -3.59 -2.23
CA SER A 9 46.21 -4.48 -3.34
C SER A 9 45.24 -4.57 -4.51
N PHE A 10 44.63 -3.46 -4.94
CA PHE A 10 43.86 -3.42 -6.20
C PHE A 10 44.01 -2.08 -6.93
N THR A 11 45.16 -1.88 -7.59
CA THR A 11 45.32 -0.90 -8.68
C THR A 11 45.55 -1.68 -9.98
N ALA A 12 44.45 -2.04 -10.65
CA ALA A 12 44.47 -2.68 -11.96
C ALA A 12 44.43 -1.62 -13.08
N GLN A 13 45.22 -1.91 -14.12
CA GLN A 13 45.62 -1.04 -15.23
C GLN A 13 44.53 -0.85 -16.30
N ASP A 14 44.57 0.34 -16.90
CA ASP A 14 44.02 0.71 -18.20
C ASP A 14 44.50 -0.20 -19.34
N LYS A 15 43.58 -0.46 -20.29
CA LYS A 15 43.67 -0.19 -21.74
C LYS A 15 42.87 -1.24 -22.52
N ASP A 16 41.84 -0.78 -23.24
CA ASP A 16 41.73 -1.02 -24.68
C ASP A 16 40.61 -0.16 -25.29
N GLN A 17 41.03 0.72 -26.21
CA GLN A 17 40.18 1.53 -27.06
C GLN A 17 39.84 0.71 -28.32
N GLU A 18 38.56 0.41 -28.55
CA GLU A 18 38.09 -0.04 -29.87
C GLU A 18 37.38 1.09 -30.61
N VAL A 19 37.99 1.48 -31.73
CA VAL A 19 37.53 2.45 -32.72
C VAL A 19 36.46 1.80 -33.60
N ARG A 20 35.30 2.45 -33.78
CA ARG A 20 34.26 2.07 -34.76
C ARG A 20 34.21 3.04 -35.96
N PRO A 21 33.80 2.58 -37.16
CA PRO A 21 34.15 3.19 -38.43
C PRO A 21 33.14 4.23 -38.94
N SER A 22 33.64 5.18 -39.74
CA SER A 22 32.88 6.24 -40.40
C SER A 22 32.20 5.73 -41.69
N SER A 23 30.91 6.02 -41.84
CA SER A 23 30.19 5.86 -43.10
C SER A 23 29.89 7.23 -43.70
N SER A 24 30.63 7.57 -44.76
CA SER A 24 30.35 8.70 -45.64
C SER A 24 29.10 8.43 -46.47
N GLY A 25 27.98 9.06 -46.13
CA GLY A 25 26.77 9.09 -46.94
C GLY A 25 26.13 10.47 -46.86
N SER A 26 26.06 11.18 -47.98
CA SER A 26 25.53 12.54 -48.09
C SER A 26 24.01 12.53 -47.92
N TRP A 27 23.53 12.81 -46.72
CA TRP A 27 22.13 13.17 -46.51
C TRP A 27 22.02 14.68 -46.69
N ALA A 28 21.32 15.10 -47.75
CA ALA A 28 20.95 16.50 -47.96
C ALA A 28 19.94 16.87 -46.87
N CYS A 29 20.39 17.60 -45.84
CA CYS A 29 19.48 18.26 -44.91
C CYS A 29 18.67 19.30 -45.67
N LYS A 30 17.35 19.08 -45.75
CA LYS A 30 16.42 20.20 -45.96
C LYS A 30 16.52 21.09 -44.74
N GLU A 31 16.87 22.36 -44.95
CA GLU A 31 16.68 23.41 -43.95
C GLU A 31 15.20 23.43 -43.58
N VAL A 32 14.89 22.99 -42.37
CA VAL A 32 13.59 23.22 -41.75
C VAL A 32 13.75 24.52 -40.99
N ASP A 33 13.03 25.55 -41.44
CA ASP A 33 12.98 26.87 -40.84
C ASP A 33 12.75 26.75 -39.31
N GLU A 34 13.63 27.42 -38.57
CA GLU A 34 13.53 27.82 -37.16
C GLU A 34 12.62 26.94 -36.28
N PHE A 35 13.19 25.86 -35.74
CA PHE A 35 12.76 25.42 -34.42
C PHE A 35 13.07 26.57 -33.45
N ASP A 36 12.04 27.28 -32.98
CA ASP A 36 12.09 28.03 -31.73
C ASP A 36 12.58 27.05 -30.66
N ALA A 37 13.88 27.11 -30.36
CA ALA A 37 14.52 26.21 -29.43
C ALA A 37 13.92 26.44 -28.05
N LEU A 38 12.95 25.60 -27.69
CA LEU A 38 12.39 25.54 -26.36
C LEU A 38 13.52 25.08 -25.43
N SER A 39 14.23 26.02 -24.81
CA SER A 39 15.30 25.73 -23.87
C SER A 39 14.67 25.22 -22.57
N ILE A 40 14.66 23.91 -22.39
CA ILE A 40 14.32 23.29 -21.11
C ILE A 40 15.59 23.30 -20.26
N GLU A 41 15.68 24.23 -19.31
CA GLU A 41 16.65 24.10 -18.21
C GLU A 41 16.20 22.97 -17.28
N TYR A 42 16.66 21.75 -17.53
CA TYR A 42 16.57 20.67 -16.55
C TYR A 42 17.66 20.86 -15.50
N LYS A 43 17.28 21.42 -14.35
CA LYS A 43 18.10 21.32 -13.13
C LYS A 43 17.80 19.95 -12.51
N PRO A 44 18.67 18.93 -12.66
CA PRO A 44 18.47 17.69 -11.93
C PRO A 44 18.35 18.03 -10.45
N LYS A 45 17.20 17.74 -9.85
CA LYS A 45 17.09 17.76 -8.39
C LYS A 45 18.16 16.79 -7.88
N PRO A 46 18.96 17.15 -6.86
CA PRO A 46 19.84 16.19 -6.21
C PRO A 46 19.02 14.94 -5.86
N THR A 47 19.48 13.77 -6.29
CA THR A 47 18.81 12.52 -5.95
C THR A 47 18.94 12.32 -4.45
N GLU A 48 17.86 12.58 -3.73
CA GLU A 48 17.80 12.32 -2.30
C GLU A 48 18.01 10.83 -2.07
N LYS A 49 18.92 10.47 -1.16
CA LYS A 49 19.12 9.09 -0.76
C LYS A 49 17.92 8.60 0.05
N TYR A 50 17.61 7.31 -0.07
CA TYR A 50 16.71 6.68 0.90
C TYR A 50 17.30 6.83 2.31
N PRO A 51 16.54 7.31 3.31
CA PRO A 51 17.04 7.63 4.64
C PRO A 51 17.18 6.37 5.53
N ALA A 52 17.92 5.37 5.03
CA ALA A 52 18.12 4.07 5.67
C ALA A 52 18.62 4.21 7.12
N LYS A 53 19.59 5.11 7.34
CA LYS A 53 20.14 5.38 8.67
C LYS A 53 19.11 5.94 9.65
N LEU A 54 18.24 6.82 9.19
CA LEU A 54 17.15 7.38 10.00
C LEU A 54 16.21 6.26 10.44
N HIS A 55 15.79 5.40 9.51
CA HIS A 55 14.91 4.28 9.84
C HIS A 55 15.56 3.29 10.82
N ALA A 56 16.85 2.97 10.65
CA ALA A 56 17.60 2.15 11.61
C ALA A 56 17.62 2.77 13.02
N ARG A 57 17.84 4.09 13.13
CA ARG A 57 17.80 4.81 14.41
C ARG A 57 16.39 4.88 15.01
N ASN A 58 15.35 4.97 14.19
CA ASN A 58 13.96 4.90 14.65
C ASN A 58 13.63 3.53 15.22
N VAL A 59 14.06 2.43 14.59
CA VAL A 59 13.90 1.08 15.16
C VAL A 59 14.65 0.96 16.49
N ARG A 60 15.88 1.45 16.56
CA ARG A 60 16.67 1.47 17.81
C ARG A 60 15.94 2.17 18.95
N LYS A 61 15.28 3.31 18.68
CA LYS A 61 14.51 4.06 19.69
C LYS A 61 13.45 3.19 20.37
N TYR A 62 12.75 2.34 19.61
CA TYR A 62 11.67 1.49 20.12
C TYR A 62 12.14 0.11 20.56
N LEU A 63 13.32 -0.34 20.15
CA LEU A 63 13.91 -1.59 20.63
C LEU A 63 14.31 -1.50 22.11
N ASP A 64 14.57 -0.27 22.59
CA ASP A 64 14.89 0.06 23.98
C ASP A 64 16.05 -0.79 24.54
N VAL A 65 17.13 -0.87 23.76
CA VAL A 65 18.40 -1.50 24.16
C VAL A 65 19.56 -0.55 23.89
N GLY A 66 20.53 -0.51 24.82
CA GLY A 66 21.73 0.30 24.68
C GLY A 66 22.78 -0.31 23.73
N GLU A 67 22.74 -1.62 23.55
CA GLU A 67 23.71 -2.44 22.82
C GLU A 67 23.02 -3.61 22.10
N GLY A 68 23.68 -4.16 21.08
CA GLY A 68 23.14 -5.23 20.25
C GLY A 68 23.35 -4.99 18.75
N LEU A 69 23.06 -6.03 17.97
CA LEU A 69 23.11 -6.02 16.51
C LEU A 69 21.72 -6.35 15.99
N ILE A 70 21.09 -5.47 15.23
CA ILE A 70 19.93 -5.88 14.44
C ILE A 70 20.46 -6.68 13.25
N TYR A 71 19.95 -7.88 13.03
CA TYR A 71 20.20 -8.70 11.84
C TYR A 71 18.87 -8.94 11.12
N LEU A 72 18.78 -8.54 9.87
CA LEU A 72 17.55 -8.62 9.11
C LEU A 72 17.81 -9.07 7.66
N PRO A 73 17.44 -10.31 7.32
CA PRO A 73 17.57 -10.80 5.96
C PRO A 73 16.41 -10.32 5.07
N GLY A 74 16.75 -9.82 3.88
CA GLY A 74 15.80 -9.59 2.79
C GLY A 74 15.23 -10.90 2.24
N LEU A 75 14.39 -10.80 1.22
CA LEU A 75 13.81 -11.95 0.55
C LEU A 75 14.88 -12.64 -0.32
N PRO A 76 15.14 -13.93 -0.11
CA PRO A 76 15.99 -14.72 -1.01
C PRO A 76 15.34 -14.84 -2.40
N SER A 77 16.15 -14.98 -3.45
CA SER A 77 15.64 -15.36 -4.77
C SER A 77 15.16 -16.82 -4.76
N PHE A 78 14.05 -17.09 -5.44
CA PHE A 78 13.50 -18.43 -5.63
C PHE A 78 12.68 -18.49 -6.92
N ASN A 79 12.52 -19.68 -7.47
CA ASN A 79 11.66 -19.94 -8.61
C ASN A 79 10.35 -20.57 -8.17
N TYR A 80 9.33 -20.51 -9.03
CA TYR A 80 8.16 -21.37 -8.86
C TYR A 80 8.59 -22.85 -8.84
N GLU A 81 7.80 -23.67 -8.16
CA GLU A 81 7.97 -25.12 -8.17
C GLU A 81 8.04 -25.63 -9.61
N ASP A 82 9.03 -26.48 -9.90
CA ASP A 82 9.31 -27.06 -11.23
C ASP A 82 9.45 -26.03 -12.37
N SER A 83 9.90 -24.81 -12.06
CA SER A 83 10.06 -23.71 -13.02
C SER A 83 11.45 -23.08 -13.00
N ASP A 84 11.90 -22.57 -14.15
CA ASP A 84 13.06 -21.69 -14.25
C ASP A 84 12.70 -20.21 -14.09
N MET A 85 11.43 -19.90 -13.84
CA MET A 85 10.92 -18.53 -13.66
C MET A 85 10.67 -18.17 -12.18
N PRO A 86 11.10 -16.98 -11.73
CA PRO A 86 10.73 -16.45 -10.42
C PRO A 86 9.33 -15.82 -10.44
N PRO A 87 8.65 -15.75 -9.28
CA PRO A 87 7.54 -14.84 -9.12
C PRO A 87 8.01 -13.38 -9.25
N ALA A 88 7.05 -12.48 -9.45
CA ALA A 88 7.33 -11.05 -9.34
C ALA A 88 7.94 -10.75 -7.96
N PHE A 89 9.14 -10.19 -7.94
CA PHE A 89 9.90 -9.97 -6.71
C PHE A 89 9.21 -8.90 -5.84
N ARG A 90 8.88 -9.25 -4.59
CA ARG A 90 8.42 -8.30 -3.57
C ARG A 90 9.26 -8.44 -2.31
N GLN A 91 10.00 -7.39 -1.97
CA GLN A 91 10.90 -7.40 -0.81
C GLN A 91 10.14 -7.51 0.52
N ARG A 92 10.75 -8.15 1.51
CA ARG A 92 10.27 -8.15 2.91
C ARG A 92 10.18 -6.71 3.42
N ARG A 93 9.02 -6.27 3.92
CA ARG A 93 8.81 -4.87 4.32
C ARG A 93 9.66 -4.42 5.49
N TYR A 94 9.95 -5.29 6.45
CA TYR A 94 10.89 -4.96 7.52
C TYR A 94 12.29 -4.66 6.97
N PHE A 95 12.79 -5.51 6.06
CA PHE A 95 14.08 -5.26 5.41
C PHE A 95 14.04 -3.98 4.58
N TYR A 96 13.00 -3.80 3.79
CA TYR A 96 12.84 -2.61 2.94
C TYR A 96 12.76 -1.32 3.78
N TYR A 97 12.05 -1.33 4.91
CA TYR A 97 11.95 -0.18 5.81
C TYR A 97 13.31 0.33 6.32
N ILE A 98 14.25 -0.58 6.62
CA ILE A 98 15.58 -0.15 7.08
C ILE A 98 16.50 0.24 5.92
N THR A 99 16.26 -0.27 4.71
CA THR A 99 17.28 -0.24 3.64
C THR A 99 16.89 0.55 2.40
N GLY A 100 15.60 0.58 2.04
CA GLY A 100 15.09 0.99 0.74
C GLY A 100 15.51 0.08 -0.43
N VAL A 101 16.23 -1.01 -0.15
CA VAL A 101 16.87 -1.83 -1.19
C VAL A 101 15.89 -2.91 -1.67
N ASN A 102 15.49 -2.81 -2.93
CA ASN A 102 14.62 -3.81 -3.58
C ASN A 102 15.43 -4.83 -4.40
N LEU A 103 16.43 -5.46 -3.77
CA LEU A 103 17.28 -6.51 -4.36
C LEU A 103 17.13 -7.81 -3.56
N SER A 104 17.11 -8.95 -4.26
CA SER A 104 17.08 -10.26 -3.62
C SER A 104 18.41 -10.57 -2.92
N ASP A 105 18.34 -11.50 -1.97
CA ASP A 105 19.54 -12.09 -1.34
C ASP A 105 20.42 -11.09 -0.59
N CYS A 106 19.89 -9.93 -0.20
CA CYS A 106 20.58 -8.96 0.64
C CYS A 106 20.27 -9.18 2.13
N ILE A 107 21.20 -8.78 2.99
CA ILE A 107 21.03 -8.79 4.45
C ILE A 107 21.46 -7.41 4.97
N VAL A 108 20.78 -6.88 5.97
CA VAL A 108 21.20 -5.65 6.67
C VAL A 108 21.58 -5.98 8.10
N THR A 109 22.64 -5.36 8.59
CA THR A 109 22.97 -5.37 10.01
C THR A 109 23.16 -3.96 10.55
N TYR A 110 22.58 -3.67 11.71
CA TYR A 110 22.76 -2.39 12.39
C TYR A 110 23.36 -2.60 13.77
N ASN A 111 24.62 -2.20 13.93
CA ASN A 111 25.31 -2.22 15.22
C ASN A 111 24.84 -1.00 16.03
N ILE A 112 24.07 -1.26 17.09
CA ILE A 112 23.35 -0.26 17.87
C ILE A 112 24.30 0.67 18.62
N HIS A 113 25.27 0.09 19.32
CA HIS A 113 26.16 0.87 20.18
C HIS A 113 27.23 1.64 19.38
N ARG A 114 27.65 1.12 18.21
CA ARG A 114 28.50 1.87 17.28
C ARG A 114 27.73 2.83 16.38
N ASP A 115 26.41 2.73 16.35
CA ASP A 115 25.56 3.38 15.37
C ASP A 115 26.14 3.20 13.96
N GLN A 116 26.24 1.95 13.48
CA GLN A 116 26.75 1.61 12.15
C GLN A 116 25.78 0.70 11.39
N LEU A 117 25.32 1.15 10.22
CA LEU A 117 24.42 0.43 9.33
C LEU A 117 25.20 -0.16 8.16
N TRP A 118 25.12 -1.49 8.04
CA TRP A 118 25.78 -2.29 7.02
C TRP A 118 24.76 -2.95 6.12
N LEU A 119 24.92 -2.79 4.81
CA LEU A 119 24.24 -3.65 3.84
C LEU A 119 25.21 -4.72 3.33
N TRP A 120 24.76 -5.97 3.36
CA TRP A 120 25.46 -7.12 2.82
C TRP A 120 24.78 -7.55 1.54
N ILE A 121 25.51 -7.48 0.43
CA ILE A 121 24.98 -7.77 -0.91
C ILE A 121 25.62 -9.03 -1.50
N PRO A 122 24.93 -9.73 -2.40
CA PRO A 122 25.56 -10.80 -3.16
C PRO A 122 26.82 -10.30 -3.89
N PRO A 123 27.84 -11.15 -4.07
CA PRO A 123 28.98 -10.77 -4.91
C PRO A 123 28.51 -10.41 -6.33
N PRO A 124 29.29 -9.58 -7.07
CA PRO A 124 28.99 -9.26 -8.45
C PRO A 124 28.76 -10.53 -9.27
N ASN A 125 27.71 -10.54 -10.08
CA ASN A 125 27.49 -11.64 -11.02
C ASN A 125 28.46 -11.50 -12.20
N SER A 126 28.72 -12.61 -12.88
CA SER A 126 29.63 -12.67 -14.03
C SER A 126 29.13 -13.63 -15.11
N GLY A 127 29.77 -13.58 -16.28
CA GLY A 127 29.51 -14.50 -17.38
C GLY A 127 28.04 -14.55 -17.81
N ARG A 128 27.51 -15.77 -17.94
CA ARG A 128 26.14 -16.02 -18.41
C ARG A 128 25.08 -15.25 -17.60
N SER A 129 25.26 -15.10 -16.28
CA SER A 129 24.29 -14.37 -15.47
C SER A 129 24.14 -12.90 -15.88
N VAL A 130 25.25 -12.22 -16.19
CA VAL A 130 25.24 -10.82 -16.65
C VAL A 130 24.59 -10.71 -18.03
N ILE A 131 24.88 -11.66 -18.93
CA ILE A 131 24.31 -11.69 -20.28
C ILE A 131 22.77 -11.82 -20.23
N TYR A 132 22.24 -12.63 -19.32
CA TYR A 132 20.80 -12.91 -19.24
C TYR A 132 20.04 -11.89 -18.38
N ASN A 133 20.60 -11.48 -17.24
CA ASN A 133 19.88 -10.75 -16.19
C ASN A 133 20.41 -9.32 -15.97
N GLY A 134 21.45 -8.91 -16.70
CA GLY A 134 22.17 -7.67 -16.45
C GLY A 134 23.13 -7.76 -15.26
N ALA A 135 23.94 -6.71 -15.07
CA ALA A 135 24.86 -6.62 -13.95
C ALA A 135 24.12 -6.27 -12.65
N ARG A 136 24.51 -6.92 -11.55
CA ARG A 136 24.10 -6.49 -10.21
C ARG A 136 24.66 -5.10 -9.89
N PRO A 137 23.93 -4.27 -9.12
CA PRO A 137 24.45 -2.98 -8.68
C PRO A 137 25.77 -3.12 -7.91
N THR A 138 26.71 -2.24 -8.22
CA THR A 138 27.98 -2.12 -7.52
C THR A 138 27.80 -1.48 -6.15
N ILE A 139 28.76 -1.71 -5.25
CA ILE A 139 28.85 -1.03 -3.95
C ILE A 139 28.74 0.49 -4.11
N LYS A 140 29.41 1.06 -5.12
CA LYS A 140 29.40 2.50 -5.40
C LYS A 140 28.00 3.00 -5.80
N GLU A 141 27.27 2.25 -6.62
CA GLU A 141 25.89 2.61 -7.02
C GLU A 141 24.89 2.49 -5.88
N ILE A 142 25.08 1.53 -4.97
CA ILE A 142 24.25 1.43 -3.77
C ILE A 142 24.54 2.60 -2.83
N MET A 143 25.82 2.86 -2.54
CA MET A 143 26.26 3.97 -1.68
C MET A 143 25.83 5.34 -2.21
N SER A 144 25.53 5.50 -3.50
CA SER A 144 25.03 6.76 -4.05
C SER A 144 23.52 6.95 -3.87
N LYS A 145 22.74 5.87 -3.71
CA LYS A 145 21.27 5.88 -3.62
C LYS A 145 20.73 5.69 -2.20
N TYR A 146 21.49 5.05 -1.31
CA TYR A 146 21.03 4.64 0.01
C TYR A 146 21.98 5.12 1.10
N ASP A 147 21.44 5.49 2.26
CA ASP A 147 22.18 6.04 3.39
C ASP A 147 22.76 4.95 4.31
N PHE A 148 23.78 4.24 3.81
CA PHE A 148 24.56 3.24 4.56
C PHE A 148 25.92 3.79 4.99
N ASP A 149 26.44 3.36 6.15
CA ASP A 149 27.84 3.62 6.52
C ASP A 149 28.78 2.70 5.73
N HIS A 150 28.35 1.46 5.54
CA HIS A 150 29.14 0.42 4.89
C HIS A 150 28.26 -0.47 4.01
N VAL A 151 28.80 -0.87 2.86
CA VAL A 151 28.22 -1.90 2.00
C VAL A 151 29.33 -2.87 1.64
N GLU A 152 29.10 -4.16 1.86
CA GLU A 152 30.08 -5.23 1.64
C GLU A 152 29.39 -6.48 1.09
N THR A 153 30.17 -7.42 0.56
CA THR A 153 29.70 -8.67 0.02
C THR A 153 29.39 -9.70 1.10
N LEU A 154 28.38 -10.55 0.86
CA LEU A 154 27.96 -11.64 1.77
C LEU A 154 29.08 -12.62 2.12
N THR A 155 30.13 -12.72 1.31
CA THR A 155 31.31 -13.56 1.59
C THR A 155 32.03 -13.19 2.88
N HIS A 156 31.84 -11.97 3.38
CA HIS A 156 32.41 -11.49 4.64
C HIS A 156 31.42 -11.49 5.81
N LEU A 157 30.14 -11.79 5.58
CA LEU A 157 29.09 -11.69 6.60
C LEU A 157 29.31 -12.67 7.76
N ASP A 158 29.57 -13.94 7.47
CA ASP A 158 29.74 -14.98 8.50
C ASP A 158 30.94 -14.67 9.42
N SER A 159 32.02 -14.13 8.84
CA SER A 159 33.19 -13.66 9.60
C SER A 159 32.85 -12.44 10.47
N TYR A 160 32.06 -11.50 9.96
CA TYR A 160 31.60 -10.34 10.72
C TYR A 160 30.69 -10.74 11.89
N LEU A 161 29.72 -11.64 11.66
CA LEU A 161 28.79 -12.10 12.69
C LEU A 161 29.51 -12.90 13.77
N THR A 162 30.44 -13.77 13.38
CA THR A 162 31.31 -14.50 14.32
C THR A 162 32.15 -13.52 15.14
N TRP A 163 32.77 -12.53 14.50
CA TRP A 163 33.49 -11.48 15.22
C TRP A 163 32.59 -10.75 16.22
N TYR A 164 31.43 -10.26 15.77
CA TYR A 164 30.48 -9.54 16.61
C TYR A 164 30.11 -10.35 17.85
N ALA A 165 29.64 -11.59 17.65
CA ALA A 165 29.16 -12.46 18.72
C ALA A 165 30.24 -12.77 19.79
N HIS A 166 31.52 -12.70 19.40
CA HIS A 166 32.64 -12.93 20.31
C HIS A 166 33.27 -11.67 20.89
N THR A 167 33.04 -10.46 20.35
CA THR A 167 33.79 -9.27 20.77
C THR A 167 32.94 -8.05 21.12
N GLU A 168 31.74 -7.97 20.58
CA GLU A 168 30.87 -6.82 20.76
C GLU A 168 29.81 -7.11 21.84
N PRO A 169 29.35 -6.09 22.57
CA PRO A 169 28.33 -6.25 23.60
C PRO A 169 26.91 -6.39 23.01
N GLY A 170 25.99 -6.95 23.78
CA GLY A 170 24.59 -7.16 23.37
C GLY A 170 24.33 -8.39 22.49
N LYS A 171 23.04 -8.79 22.40
CA LYS A 171 22.57 -9.90 21.57
C LYS A 171 22.40 -9.49 20.11
N ILE A 172 22.31 -10.48 19.22
CA ILE A 172 21.90 -10.29 17.83
C ILE A 172 20.38 -10.39 17.78
N HIS A 173 19.72 -9.24 17.59
CA HIS A 173 18.28 -9.13 17.46
C HIS A 173 17.83 -9.56 16.07
N VAL A 174 16.97 -10.56 16.01
CA VAL A 174 16.42 -11.12 14.76
C VAL A 174 14.91 -10.95 14.75
N LEU A 175 14.30 -10.84 13.57
CA LEU A 175 12.85 -10.64 13.49
C LEU A 175 12.08 -11.90 13.91
N HIS A 176 12.56 -13.06 13.47
CA HIS A 176 12.04 -14.37 13.84
C HIS A 176 13.19 -15.38 13.99
N ASP A 177 13.04 -16.38 14.85
CA ASP A 177 14.08 -17.40 15.10
C ASP A 177 14.57 -18.09 13.82
N TYR A 178 13.66 -18.41 12.90
CA TYR A 178 14.01 -19.08 11.63
C TYR A 178 14.83 -18.19 10.68
N GLN A 179 14.89 -16.88 10.94
CA GLN A 179 15.70 -15.92 10.21
C GLN A 179 17.09 -15.74 10.82
N ALA A 180 17.41 -16.37 11.94
CA ALA A 180 18.73 -16.27 12.54
C ALA A 180 19.82 -16.82 11.61
N PRO A 181 21.01 -16.18 11.56
CA PRO A 181 22.13 -16.66 10.77
C PRO A 181 22.61 -18.02 11.29
N LYS A 182 22.92 -18.94 10.37
CA LYS A 182 23.28 -20.33 10.70
C LYS A 182 24.79 -20.56 10.88
N ASN A 183 25.61 -19.68 10.31
CA ASN A 183 27.06 -19.89 10.17
C ASN A 183 27.88 -19.00 11.13
N ILE A 184 27.47 -18.92 12.40
CA ILE A 184 28.28 -18.29 13.45
C ILE A 184 29.12 -19.38 14.12
N GLU A 185 30.45 -19.24 14.10
CA GLU A 185 31.32 -20.14 14.86
C GLU A 185 31.10 -19.91 16.36
N LEU A 186 30.77 -20.96 17.12
CA LEU A 186 30.51 -20.85 18.56
C LEU A 186 31.80 -20.90 19.39
N GLN A 187 32.92 -21.28 18.79
CA GLN A 187 34.22 -21.38 19.43
C GLN A 187 35.30 -20.85 18.51
N ILE A 188 36.04 -19.83 18.95
CA ILE A 188 37.16 -19.27 18.20
C ILE A 188 38.41 -19.16 19.08
N THR A 189 39.57 -19.18 18.44
CA THR A 189 40.84 -18.77 19.06
C THR A 189 41.17 -17.36 18.60
N ARG A 190 41.14 -16.42 19.54
CA ARG A 190 41.46 -15.01 19.25
C ARG A 190 42.94 -14.86 18.96
N LYS A 191 43.32 -13.74 18.33
CA LYS A 191 44.73 -13.42 17.99
C LYS A 191 45.70 -13.45 19.16
N ASN A 192 45.22 -13.19 20.38
CA ASN A 192 46.02 -13.23 21.60
C ASN A 192 46.15 -14.64 22.19
N GLY A 193 45.67 -15.68 21.48
CA GLY A 193 45.66 -17.06 21.94
C GLY A 193 44.51 -17.40 22.89
N CYS A 194 43.69 -16.44 23.30
CA CYS A 194 42.54 -16.72 24.17
C CYS A 194 41.43 -17.44 23.40
N HIS A 195 40.97 -18.55 23.94
CA HIS A 195 39.76 -19.21 23.46
C HIS A 195 38.51 -18.44 23.92
N SER A 196 37.55 -18.28 23.02
CA SER A 196 36.25 -17.71 23.33
C SER A 196 35.18 -18.71 22.91
N ILE A 197 34.26 -19.00 23.83
CA ILE A 197 33.18 -19.98 23.66
C ILE A 197 31.87 -19.26 23.95
N ILE A 198 30.91 -19.34 23.03
CA ILE A 198 29.55 -18.86 23.21
C ILE A 198 28.71 -20.05 23.73
N SER A 199 28.34 -20.00 25.02
CA SER A 199 27.59 -21.08 25.70
C SER A 199 26.09 -20.93 25.62
N GLU A 200 25.58 -19.72 25.40
CA GLU A 200 24.18 -19.39 25.24
C GLU A 200 23.91 -18.92 23.82
N SER A 201 22.67 -19.04 23.35
CA SER A 201 22.28 -18.45 22.06
C SER A 201 22.66 -16.97 22.01
N PRO A 202 23.42 -16.52 20.97
CA PRO A 202 23.71 -15.11 20.78
C PRO A 202 22.49 -14.34 20.24
N PHE A 203 21.38 -15.03 19.93
CA PHE A 203 20.20 -14.44 19.29
C PHE A 203 19.09 -14.08 20.28
N ASP A 204 18.35 -13.02 19.97
CA ASP A 204 17.12 -12.61 20.65
C ASP A 204 16.06 -12.21 19.60
N SER A 205 14.93 -12.92 19.58
CA SER A 205 13.81 -12.68 18.66
C SER A 205 12.60 -12.02 19.33
N SER A 206 12.70 -11.67 20.62
CA SER A 206 11.54 -11.28 21.43
C SER A 206 11.11 -9.81 21.26
N LYS A 207 11.98 -8.94 20.73
CA LYS A 207 11.75 -7.47 20.74
C LYS A 207 11.70 -6.81 19.36
N LEU A 208 12.38 -7.36 18.35
CA LEU A 208 12.63 -6.63 17.11
C LEU A 208 11.34 -6.35 16.32
N GLU A 209 10.43 -7.32 16.23
CA GLU A 209 9.17 -7.17 15.49
C GLU A 209 8.32 -6.00 16.04
N GLU A 210 8.11 -5.97 17.35
CA GLU A 210 7.33 -4.90 18.00
C GLU A 210 7.98 -3.53 17.83
N ALA A 211 9.30 -3.44 18.03
CA ALA A 211 10.05 -2.21 17.82
C ALA A 211 9.93 -1.68 16.39
N MET A 212 10.02 -2.57 15.39
CA MET A 212 9.87 -2.19 13.99
C MET A 212 8.43 -1.82 13.63
N ASN A 213 7.44 -2.49 14.22
CA ASN A 213 6.03 -2.16 14.00
C ASN A 213 5.71 -0.74 14.47
N THR A 214 6.15 -0.38 15.69
CA THR A 214 5.98 0.97 16.23
C THR A 214 6.77 2.00 15.42
N ALA A 215 7.99 1.66 14.97
CA ALA A 215 8.77 2.55 14.11
C ALA A 215 8.10 2.85 12.77
N ARG A 216 7.41 1.87 12.17
CA ARG A 216 6.68 2.01 10.90
C ARG A 216 5.34 2.75 11.04
N ALA A 217 4.76 2.79 12.23
CA ALA A 217 3.49 3.49 12.48
C ALA A 217 3.61 5.00 12.27
N ILE A 218 4.75 5.59 12.67
CA ILE A 218 5.05 7.02 12.58
C ILE A 218 5.90 7.29 11.34
N LYS A 219 5.37 8.01 10.37
CA LYS A 219 5.97 8.15 9.04
C LYS A 219 7.02 9.25 9.05
N SER A 220 8.18 8.97 8.48
CA SER A 220 9.17 10.02 8.23
C SER A 220 8.73 10.93 7.07
N PRO A 221 9.31 12.14 6.93
CA PRO A 221 9.03 13.01 5.80
C PRO A 221 9.27 12.36 4.43
N TYR A 222 10.21 11.41 4.33
CA TYR A 222 10.44 10.66 3.08
C TYR A 222 9.24 9.77 2.75
N GLU A 223 8.74 9.03 3.74
CA GLU A 223 7.62 8.10 3.59
C GLU A 223 6.35 8.84 3.20
N LEU A 224 6.07 9.98 3.86
CA LEU A 224 4.93 10.83 3.51
C LEU A 224 5.00 11.32 2.06
N ARG A 225 6.20 11.63 1.53
CA ARG A 225 6.34 11.99 0.10
C ARG A 225 6.06 10.81 -0.82
N MET A 226 6.46 9.60 -0.45
CA MET A 226 6.19 8.40 -1.25
C MET A 226 4.68 8.06 -1.25
N ILE A 227 4.02 8.10 -0.09
CA ILE A 227 2.56 7.91 0.03
C ILE A 227 1.82 8.95 -0.81
N ARG A 228 2.15 10.25 -0.68
CA ARG A 228 1.56 11.30 -1.52
C ARG A 228 1.74 11.07 -3.01
N LYS A 229 2.89 10.52 -3.39
CA LYS A 229 3.17 10.19 -4.79
C LYS A 229 2.28 9.04 -5.27
N ALA A 230 2.09 8.00 -4.46
CA ALA A 230 1.15 6.92 -4.72
C ALA A 230 -0.29 7.46 -4.82
N SER A 231 -0.78 8.20 -3.82
CA SER A 231 -2.14 8.75 -3.81
C SER A 231 -2.40 9.67 -5.01
N ALA A 232 -1.43 10.47 -5.45
CA ALA A 232 -1.57 11.32 -6.65
C ALA A 232 -1.67 10.51 -7.96
N ILE A 233 -0.96 9.37 -8.07
CA ILE A 233 -1.07 8.50 -9.25
C ILE A 233 -2.39 7.74 -9.22
N THR A 234 -2.76 7.20 -8.05
CA THR A 234 -4.06 6.57 -7.79
C THR A 234 -5.20 7.50 -8.18
N ALA A 235 -5.13 8.78 -7.81
CA ALA A 235 -6.13 9.75 -8.18
C ALA A 235 -6.27 9.98 -9.68
N GLN A 236 -5.18 9.93 -10.42
CA GLN A 236 -5.22 9.97 -11.87
C GLN A 236 -5.88 8.72 -12.46
N GLY A 237 -5.64 7.55 -11.87
CA GLY A 237 -6.27 6.28 -12.25
C GLY A 237 -7.79 6.34 -12.09
N HIS A 238 -8.26 6.71 -10.90
CA HIS A 238 -9.69 6.93 -10.63
C HIS A 238 -10.29 7.95 -11.60
N LEU A 239 -9.65 9.12 -11.79
CA LEU A 239 -10.12 10.16 -12.70
C LEU A 239 -10.31 9.64 -14.14
N ASN A 240 -9.38 8.83 -14.64
CA ASN A 240 -9.46 8.26 -15.99
C ASN A 240 -10.60 7.24 -16.11
N VAL A 241 -10.84 6.41 -15.09
CA VAL A 241 -12.00 5.53 -15.05
C VAL A 241 -13.29 6.34 -15.07
N LEU A 242 -13.42 7.35 -14.19
CA LEU A 242 -14.63 8.16 -14.08
C LEU A 242 -14.99 8.86 -15.40
N ARG A 243 -14.00 9.42 -16.11
CA ARG A 243 -14.21 10.06 -17.43
C ARG A 243 -14.77 9.10 -18.47
N GLY A 244 -14.29 7.85 -18.49
CA GLY A 244 -14.69 6.85 -19.47
C GLY A 244 -15.89 5.99 -19.05
N LEU A 245 -16.36 6.08 -17.80
CA LEU A 245 -17.22 5.07 -17.18
C LEU A 245 -18.48 4.72 -17.99
N ARG A 246 -19.12 5.72 -18.60
CA ARG A 246 -20.36 5.53 -19.37
C ARG A 246 -20.20 4.74 -20.67
N HIS A 247 -18.97 4.55 -21.11
CA HIS A 247 -18.60 3.85 -22.35
C HIS A 247 -18.01 2.47 -22.09
N LEU A 248 -17.74 2.13 -20.81
CA LEU A 248 -17.23 0.83 -20.42
C LEU A 248 -18.36 -0.19 -20.42
N SER A 249 -18.07 -1.40 -20.86
CA SER A 249 -19.05 -2.48 -21.00
C SER A 249 -19.01 -3.47 -19.83
N ASN A 250 -17.88 -3.58 -19.15
CA ASN A 250 -17.63 -4.57 -18.09
C ASN A 250 -16.60 -4.07 -17.07
N GLU A 251 -16.51 -4.78 -15.95
CA GLU A 251 -15.59 -4.49 -14.84
C GLU A 251 -14.10 -4.65 -15.22
N ALA A 252 -13.76 -5.49 -16.20
CA ALA A 252 -12.37 -5.73 -16.60
C ALA A 252 -11.78 -4.52 -17.32
N GLU A 253 -12.60 -3.79 -18.10
CA GLU A 253 -12.19 -2.54 -18.74
C GLU A 253 -11.87 -1.45 -17.69
N ILE A 254 -12.59 -1.43 -16.56
CA ILE A 254 -12.31 -0.54 -15.44
C ILE A 254 -10.94 -0.87 -14.82
N GLU A 255 -10.71 -2.15 -14.50
CA GLU A 255 -9.42 -2.63 -13.98
C GLU A 255 -8.25 -2.28 -14.92
N ALA A 256 -8.46 -2.45 -16.22
CA ALA A 256 -7.45 -2.16 -17.24
C ALA A 256 -7.09 -0.67 -17.29
N ILE A 257 -8.07 0.24 -17.28
CA ILE A 257 -7.83 1.69 -17.33
C ILE A 257 -7.07 2.18 -16.10
N PHE A 258 -7.48 1.74 -14.91
CA PHE A 258 -6.82 2.10 -13.67
C PHE A 258 -5.35 1.62 -13.67
N THR A 259 -5.14 0.33 -13.95
CA THR A 259 -3.81 -0.29 -13.94
C THR A 259 -2.89 0.30 -15.01
N ALA A 260 -3.40 0.52 -16.24
CA ALA A 260 -2.63 1.13 -17.32
C ALA A 260 -2.18 2.56 -16.97
N THR A 261 -3.05 3.33 -16.31
CA THR A 261 -2.72 4.68 -15.85
C THR A 261 -1.58 4.66 -14.84
N CYS A 262 -1.62 3.76 -13.86
CA CYS A 262 -0.56 3.61 -12.85
C CYS A 262 0.78 3.22 -13.48
N ILE A 263 0.77 2.21 -14.36
CA ILE A 263 1.96 1.73 -15.08
C ILE A 263 2.58 2.86 -15.91
N ALA A 264 1.77 3.63 -16.64
CA ALA A 264 2.24 4.76 -17.46
C ALA A 264 2.94 5.84 -16.62
N LYS A 265 2.53 5.99 -15.34
CA LYS A 265 3.14 6.90 -14.36
C LYS A 265 4.30 6.26 -13.57
N GLN A 266 4.76 5.07 -13.96
CA GLN A 266 5.82 4.27 -13.32
C GLN A 266 5.46 3.62 -11.99
N ALA A 267 4.21 3.73 -11.51
CA ALA A 267 3.70 2.91 -10.41
C ALA A 267 3.24 1.55 -10.97
N LYS A 268 4.22 0.69 -11.27
CA LYS A 268 3.98 -0.58 -11.96
C LYS A 268 3.23 -1.61 -11.13
N THR A 269 3.28 -1.48 -9.81
CA THR A 269 2.69 -2.40 -8.86
C THR A 269 1.49 -1.75 -8.19
N GLN A 270 0.42 -2.52 -8.03
CA GLN A 270 -0.74 -2.10 -7.23
C GLN A 270 -0.52 -2.45 -5.75
N ALA A 271 -1.03 -1.62 -4.85
CA ALA A 271 -0.93 -1.86 -3.40
C ALA A 271 -1.73 -3.13 -3.01
N TYR A 272 -2.86 -3.35 -3.68
CA TYR A 272 -3.74 -4.50 -3.60
C TYR A 272 -4.36 -4.77 -4.98
N GLY A 273 -5.09 -5.87 -5.13
CA GLY A 273 -5.80 -6.14 -6.38
C GLY A 273 -6.96 -5.16 -6.55
N VAL A 274 -7.15 -4.63 -7.76
CA VAL A 274 -8.25 -3.70 -8.04
C VAL A 274 -9.58 -4.39 -7.76
N ILE A 275 -10.49 -3.68 -7.10
CA ILE A 275 -11.85 -4.12 -6.85
C ILE A 275 -12.77 -3.22 -7.68
N ALA A 276 -13.32 -3.74 -8.76
CA ALA A 276 -14.30 -3.05 -9.60
C ALA A 276 -15.66 -3.75 -9.45
N GLY A 277 -16.26 -3.63 -8.28
CA GLY A 277 -17.54 -4.27 -7.96
C GLY A 277 -18.72 -3.47 -8.49
N SER A 278 -19.43 -3.98 -9.50
CA SER A 278 -20.65 -3.32 -10.01
C SER A 278 -21.93 -3.99 -9.53
N GLY A 279 -22.96 -3.20 -9.23
CA GLY A 279 -24.24 -3.68 -8.70
C GLY A 279 -24.06 -4.54 -7.46
N GLU A 280 -24.68 -5.73 -7.41
CA GLU A 280 -24.58 -6.65 -6.27
C GLU A 280 -23.13 -7.07 -5.93
N ASN A 281 -22.20 -7.04 -6.89
CA ASN A 281 -20.78 -7.37 -6.64
C ASN A 281 -20.14 -6.36 -5.67
N ALA A 282 -20.62 -5.11 -5.63
CA ALA A 282 -20.17 -4.10 -4.68
C ALA A 282 -20.47 -4.48 -3.21
N SER A 283 -21.34 -5.47 -2.97
CA SER A 283 -21.62 -6.01 -1.63
C SER A 283 -20.54 -6.98 -1.11
N THR A 284 -19.60 -7.40 -1.95
CA THR A 284 -18.51 -8.32 -1.61
C THR A 284 -17.22 -7.52 -1.36
N LEU A 285 -16.82 -7.42 -0.08
CA LEU A 285 -15.72 -6.56 0.38
C LEU A 285 -14.40 -6.72 -0.38
N HIS A 286 -14.02 -7.96 -0.71
CA HIS A 286 -12.81 -8.30 -1.47
C HIS A 286 -13.19 -8.95 -2.82
N TYR A 287 -14.07 -8.32 -3.58
CA TYR A 287 -14.44 -8.78 -4.91
C TYR A 287 -13.26 -8.67 -5.88
N MET A 288 -12.86 -9.79 -6.49
CA MET A 288 -11.64 -9.87 -7.31
C MET A 288 -11.88 -10.37 -8.74
N ALA A 289 -13.12 -10.76 -9.08
CA ALA A 289 -13.38 -11.39 -10.38
C ALA A 289 -13.34 -10.37 -11.53
N ASN A 290 -13.79 -9.14 -11.28
CA ASN A 290 -13.76 -7.99 -12.20
C ASN A 290 -14.09 -8.35 -13.65
N ASN A 291 -15.06 -9.21 -13.91
CA ASN A 291 -15.29 -9.77 -15.24
C ASN A 291 -16.74 -9.66 -15.71
N GLU A 292 -17.60 -9.02 -14.92
CA GLU A 292 -19.02 -9.01 -15.20
C GLU A 292 -19.47 -7.76 -15.98
N PRO A 293 -20.59 -7.82 -16.74
CA PRO A 293 -21.10 -6.68 -17.51
C PRO A 293 -21.68 -5.56 -16.65
N LEU A 294 -21.44 -4.29 -17.01
CA LEU A 294 -22.01 -3.13 -16.29
C LEU A 294 -23.50 -2.89 -16.60
N LYS A 295 -24.00 -3.43 -17.71
CA LYS A 295 -25.36 -3.17 -18.20
C LYS A 295 -26.42 -3.56 -17.16
N GLY A 296 -27.27 -2.60 -16.81
CA GLY A 296 -28.38 -2.81 -15.87
C GLY A 296 -27.99 -2.74 -14.40
N ARG A 297 -26.72 -2.45 -14.09
CA ARG A 297 -26.24 -2.28 -12.71
C ARG A 297 -26.27 -0.80 -12.32
N GLN A 298 -26.56 -0.54 -11.04
CA GLN A 298 -26.75 0.81 -10.54
C GLN A 298 -25.41 1.49 -10.24
N LEU A 299 -24.64 0.91 -9.32
CA LEU A 299 -23.41 1.48 -8.80
C LEU A 299 -22.17 0.71 -9.24
N LEU A 300 -21.05 1.41 -9.32
CA LEU A 300 -19.70 0.87 -9.30
C LEU A 300 -19.07 1.27 -7.98
N CYS A 301 -18.65 0.30 -7.17
CA CYS A 301 -17.68 0.50 -6.10
C CYS A 301 -16.30 0.18 -6.67
N LEU A 302 -15.50 1.23 -6.91
CA LEU A 302 -14.12 1.12 -7.33
C LEU A 302 -13.23 1.35 -6.12
N ASP A 303 -12.61 0.28 -5.65
CA ASP A 303 -11.56 0.31 -4.65
C ASP A 303 -10.24 -0.08 -5.29
N ALA A 304 -9.35 0.89 -5.41
CA ALA A 304 -8.10 0.74 -6.16
C ALA A 304 -7.04 1.75 -5.73
N GLY A 305 -5.83 1.23 -5.49
CA GLY A 305 -4.67 2.01 -5.06
C GLY A 305 -3.35 1.42 -5.55
N CYS A 306 -2.45 2.28 -6.01
CA CYS A 306 -1.10 1.88 -6.43
C CYS A 306 -0.08 1.97 -5.29
N GLU A 307 1.10 1.37 -5.47
CA GLU A 307 2.26 1.65 -4.62
C GLU A 307 3.33 2.45 -5.39
N TRP A 308 3.99 3.37 -4.69
CA TRP A 308 5.18 4.06 -5.17
C TRP A 308 6.37 3.73 -4.27
N ASP A 309 7.40 3.09 -4.83
CA ASP A 309 8.57 2.62 -4.07
C ASP A 309 8.16 1.82 -2.81
N CYS A 310 7.21 0.90 -2.97
CA CYS A 310 6.55 0.09 -1.93
C CYS A 310 5.61 0.82 -0.97
N TYR A 311 5.45 2.15 -1.04
CA TYR A 311 4.50 2.89 -0.21
C TYR A 311 3.12 2.91 -0.88
N ALA A 312 2.11 2.42 -0.18
CA ALA A 312 0.75 2.25 -0.66
C ALA A 312 -0.08 3.54 -0.58
N SER A 313 -1.15 3.55 -1.37
CA SER A 313 -2.34 4.39 -1.18
C SER A 313 -3.57 3.49 -1.19
N ASP A 314 -4.63 3.88 -0.51
CA ASP A 314 -5.89 3.15 -0.43
C ASP A 314 -7.07 4.08 -0.68
N VAL A 315 -7.85 3.81 -1.74
CA VAL A 315 -8.89 4.72 -2.19
C VAL A 315 -10.07 3.97 -2.79
N THR A 316 -11.22 4.16 -2.15
CA THR A 316 -12.51 3.69 -2.64
C THR A 316 -13.42 4.85 -3.05
N ARG A 317 -14.05 4.74 -4.22
CA ARG A 317 -15.16 5.59 -4.67
C ARG A 317 -16.32 4.73 -5.16
N THR A 318 -17.52 5.04 -4.65
CA THR A 318 -18.76 4.50 -5.19
C THR A 318 -19.45 5.54 -6.05
N VAL A 319 -19.82 5.19 -7.28
CA VAL A 319 -20.42 6.12 -8.26
C VAL A 319 -21.52 5.43 -9.08
N PRO A 320 -22.51 6.17 -9.61
CA PRO A 320 -23.54 5.60 -10.46
C PRO A 320 -23.02 5.39 -11.88
N ILE A 321 -23.13 4.16 -12.38
CA ILE A 321 -22.63 3.77 -13.70
C ILE A 321 -23.30 4.58 -14.82
N SER A 322 -24.58 4.90 -14.65
CA SER A 322 -25.37 5.69 -15.61
C SER A 322 -25.02 7.19 -15.62
N GLY A 323 -24.32 7.69 -14.60
CA GLY A 323 -24.17 9.12 -14.31
C GLY A 323 -25.31 9.74 -13.50
N GLU A 324 -26.24 8.93 -12.98
CA GLU A 324 -27.36 9.36 -12.12
C GLU A 324 -27.65 8.30 -11.04
N TYR A 325 -27.80 8.71 -9.79
CA TYR A 325 -28.19 7.80 -8.71
C TYR A 325 -29.68 7.42 -8.82
N THR A 326 -30.00 6.19 -8.42
CA THR A 326 -31.37 5.85 -8.02
C THR A 326 -31.65 6.41 -6.62
N GLU A 327 -32.93 6.53 -6.25
CA GLU A 327 -33.34 7.00 -4.91
C GLU A 327 -32.68 6.19 -3.79
N GLU A 328 -32.72 4.85 -3.90
CA GLU A 328 -32.11 3.96 -2.91
C GLU A 328 -30.59 4.08 -2.87
N ALA A 329 -29.94 4.22 -4.03
CA ALA A 329 -28.50 4.35 -4.12
C ALA A 329 -28.00 5.69 -3.56
N GLU A 330 -28.69 6.79 -3.87
CA GLU A 330 -28.38 8.12 -3.33
C GLU A 330 -28.54 8.15 -1.81
N ALA A 331 -29.63 7.58 -1.29
CA ALA A 331 -29.88 7.53 0.14
C ALA A 331 -28.77 6.82 0.93
N ILE A 332 -28.25 5.70 0.41
CA ILE A 332 -27.15 4.98 1.05
C ILE A 332 -25.82 5.72 0.85
N TYR A 333 -25.60 6.29 -0.34
CA TYR A 333 -24.43 7.12 -0.60
C TYR A 333 -24.32 8.28 0.40
N ASP A 334 -25.41 8.99 0.64
CA ASP A 334 -25.45 10.13 1.56
C ASP A 334 -25.18 9.72 3.01
N ILE A 335 -25.67 8.55 3.45
CA ILE A 335 -25.35 8.01 4.78
C ILE A 335 -23.86 7.70 4.90
N VAL A 336 -23.27 7.01 3.92
CA VAL A 336 -21.85 6.65 3.94
C VAL A 336 -20.95 7.88 3.83
N ALA A 337 -21.31 8.86 2.99
CA ALA A 337 -20.61 10.13 2.91
C ALA A 337 -20.62 10.86 4.25
N LYS A 338 -21.78 10.92 4.91
CA LYS A 338 -21.91 11.48 6.26
C LYS A 338 -21.08 10.72 7.29
N MET A 339 -21.09 9.38 7.26
CA MET A 339 -20.22 8.56 8.13
C MET A 339 -18.76 8.96 7.96
N GLN A 340 -18.30 9.08 6.71
CA GLN A 340 -16.90 9.38 6.40
C GLN A 340 -16.52 10.78 6.88
N ASP A 341 -17.33 11.78 6.53
CA ASP A 341 -17.06 13.18 6.85
C ASP A 341 -17.04 13.40 8.38
N GLU A 342 -18.04 12.91 9.12
CA GLU A 342 -18.05 13.05 10.59
C GLU A 342 -16.91 12.26 11.25
N CYS A 343 -16.51 11.09 10.73
CA CYS A 343 -15.37 10.34 11.25
C CYS A 343 -14.03 11.04 11.00
N ILE A 344 -13.84 11.60 9.81
CA ILE A 344 -12.64 12.35 9.44
C ILE A 344 -12.49 13.58 10.34
N GLU A 345 -13.57 14.30 10.63
CA GLU A 345 -13.57 15.47 11.54
C GLU A 345 -13.10 15.14 12.98
N LEU A 346 -13.17 13.88 13.40
CA LEU A 346 -12.72 13.43 14.72
C LEU A 346 -11.21 13.10 14.76
N LEU A 347 -10.53 13.02 13.62
CA LEU A 347 -9.12 12.65 13.55
C LEU A 347 -8.21 13.77 14.06
N LYS A 348 -7.40 13.46 15.07
CA LYS A 348 -6.33 14.33 15.61
C LYS A 348 -5.45 13.52 16.56
N PRO A 349 -4.25 14.02 16.92
CA PRO A 349 -3.46 13.41 17.98
C PRO A 349 -4.26 13.26 19.28
N GLY A 350 -4.14 12.09 19.91
CA GLY A 350 -4.85 11.72 21.14
C GLY A 350 -6.27 11.19 20.95
N ALA A 351 -6.85 11.25 19.74
CA ALA A 351 -8.13 10.62 19.47
C ALA A 351 -8.00 9.09 19.48
N ASN A 352 -8.99 8.41 20.04
CA ASN A 352 -9.06 6.95 20.04
C ASN A 352 -9.84 6.48 18.82
N TYR A 353 -9.18 5.78 17.91
CA TYR A 353 -9.77 5.31 16.65
C TYR A 353 -10.96 4.36 16.88
N ARG A 354 -11.02 3.66 18.03
CA ARG A 354 -12.19 2.85 18.42
C ARG A 354 -13.44 3.69 18.62
N ASP A 355 -13.31 4.86 19.24
CA ASP A 355 -14.45 5.76 19.48
C ASP A 355 -14.99 6.30 18.15
N ILE A 356 -14.10 6.55 17.19
CA ILE A 356 -14.44 6.97 15.83
C ILE A 356 -15.16 5.83 15.09
N HIS A 357 -14.69 4.59 15.21
CA HIS A 357 -15.39 3.42 14.67
C HIS A 357 -16.80 3.24 15.27
N ILE A 358 -16.95 3.41 16.58
CA ILE A 358 -18.27 3.41 17.25
C ILE A 358 -19.14 4.55 16.74
N HIS A 359 -18.56 5.74 16.52
CA HIS A 359 -19.28 6.86 15.93
C HIS A 359 -19.80 6.55 14.51
N ALA A 360 -18.98 5.92 13.65
CA ALA A 360 -19.43 5.45 12.33
C ALA A 360 -20.66 4.54 12.41
N HIS A 361 -20.67 3.58 13.36
CA HIS A 361 -21.83 2.71 13.58
C HIS A 361 -23.08 3.47 14.08
N LYS A 362 -22.92 4.56 14.85
CA LYS A 362 -24.04 5.40 15.27
C LYS A 362 -24.68 6.13 14.09
N VAL A 363 -23.85 6.70 13.21
CA VAL A 363 -24.32 7.40 11.99
C VAL A 363 -25.01 6.41 11.04
N ALA A 364 -24.38 5.26 10.78
CA ALA A 364 -24.97 4.19 9.97
C ALA A 364 -26.33 3.75 10.51
N LEU A 365 -26.40 3.43 11.80
CA LEU A 365 -27.63 2.97 12.43
C LEU A 365 -28.74 4.00 12.31
N LYS A 366 -28.44 5.28 12.58
CA LYS A 366 -29.42 6.35 12.48
C LYS A 366 -29.96 6.47 11.05
N GLY A 367 -29.08 6.46 10.05
CA GLY A 367 -29.48 6.51 8.64
C GLY A 367 -30.34 5.30 8.22
N LEU A 368 -29.95 4.08 8.62
CA LEU A 368 -30.70 2.86 8.33
C LEU A 368 -32.09 2.86 9.01
N MET A 369 -32.21 3.43 10.21
CA MET A 369 -33.49 3.61 10.88
C MET A 369 -34.37 4.63 10.17
N ASP A 370 -33.80 5.75 9.71
CA ASP A 370 -34.55 6.79 9.00
C ASP A 370 -35.10 6.31 7.64
N LEU A 371 -34.44 5.34 7.01
CA LEU A 371 -34.91 4.65 5.81
C LEU A 371 -35.90 3.51 6.10
N GLY A 372 -36.10 3.11 7.36
CA GLY A 372 -36.94 1.97 7.74
C GLY A 372 -36.33 0.60 7.45
N LEU A 373 -35.02 0.53 7.16
CA LEU A 373 -34.28 -0.73 6.97
C LEU A 373 -34.03 -1.44 8.31
N VAL A 374 -33.83 -0.65 9.37
CA VAL A 374 -33.70 -1.12 10.75
C VAL A 374 -34.84 -0.56 11.59
N GLU A 375 -35.56 -1.42 12.30
CA GLU A 375 -36.78 -1.05 13.03
C GLU A 375 -36.97 -1.89 14.31
N GLY A 376 -38.11 -1.74 15.00
CA GLY A 376 -38.49 -2.63 16.12
C GLY A 376 -37.82 -2.36 17.47
N GLY A 377 -37.12 -1.23 17.63
CA GLY A 377 -36.50 -0.81 18.89
C GLY A 377 -36.14 0.67 18.92
N THR A 378 -35.79 1.19 20.09
CA THR A 378 -35.17 2.51 20.25
C THR A 378 -33.74 2.50 19.71
N PHE A 379 -33.19 3.69 19.43
CA PHE A 379 -31.80 3.80 18.96
C PHE A 379 -30.81 3.08 19.88
N ASP A 380 -30.92 3.28 21.20
CA ASP A 380 -30.01 2.67 22.17
C ASP A 380 -30.16 1.14 22.22
N GLU A 381 -31.38 0.60 22.13
CA GLU A 381 -31.62 -0.85 22.08
C GLU A 381 -31.00 -1.48 20.83
N LEU A 382 -31.18 -0.85 19.66
CA LEU A 382 -30.66 -1.33 18.38
C LEU A 382 -29.14 -1.22 18.32
N PHE A 383 -28.59 -0.13 18.85
CA PHE A 383 -27.15 0.08 18.97
C PHE A 383 -26.52 -0.97 19.87
N MET A 384 -27.06 -1.16 21.08
CA MET A 384 -26.57 -2.19 22.01
C MET A 384 -26.78 -3.62 21.49
N ALA A 385 -27.74 -3.85 20.59
CA ALA A 385 -27.90 -5.14 19.92
C ALA A 385 -26.86 -5.39 18.81
N GLY A 386 -26.15 -4.37 18.33
CA GLY A 386 -25.14 -4.49 17.28
C GLY A 386 -25.72 -4.76 15.89
N VAL A 387 -26.98 -4.39 15.63
CA VAL A 387 -27.65 -4.67 14.33
C VAL A 387 -26.99 -3.99 13.14
N SER A 388 -26.30 -2.86 13.35
CA SER A 388 -25.58 -2.15 12.29
C SER A 388 -24.44 -2.96 11.67
N VAL A 389 -23.87 -3.94 12.41
CA VAL A 389 -22.82 -4.84 11.89
C VAL A 389 -23.35 -5.71 10.73
N ALA A 390 -24.67 -5.92 10.63
CA ALA A 390 -25.26 -6.61 9.49
C ALA A 390 -25.08 -5.90 8.15
N PHE A 391 -24.93 -4.57 8.21
CA PHE A 391 -24.80 -3.69 7.05
C PHE A 391 -23.40 -3.09 6.92
N PHE A 392 -22.67 -2.95 8.03
CA PHE A 392 -21.29 -2.48 8.08
C PHE A 392 -20.41 -3.57 8.75
N PRO A 393 -20.07 -4.66 8.04
CA PRO A 393 -19.47 -5.86 8.62
C PRO A 393 -17.93 -5.84 8.63
N HIS A 394 -17.32 -4.66 8.74
CA HIS A 394 -15.87 -4.48 8.76
C HIS A 394 -15.41 -3.32 9.64
N GLY A 395 -14.09 -3.16 9.76
CA GLY A 395 -13.50 -2.05 10.51
C GLY A 395 -13.64 -0.74 9.75
N LEU A 396 -13.59 0.38 10.47
CA LEU A 396 -13.57 1.71 9.90
C LEU A 396 -12.30 2.01 9.08
N GLY A 397 -11.19 1.32 9.36
CA GLY A 397 -9.94 1.51 8.63
C GLY A 397 -8.73 0.85 9.29
N HIS A 398 -7.55 1.17 8.78
CA HIS A 398 -6.26 0.63 9.18
C HIS A 398 -5.11 1.62 8.92
N TYR A 399 -3.91 1.30 9.41
CA TYR A 399 -2.70 2.05 9.03
C TYR A 399 -2.33 1.81 7.56
N VAL A 400 -1.75 2.84 6.93
CA VAL A 400 -1.20 2.81 5.56
C VAL A 400 0.28 3.18 5.59
N GLY A 401 1.09 2.53 4.76
CA GLY A 401 2.51 2.83 4.62
C GLY A 401 3.18 1.86 3.66
N LEU A 402 4.09 1.02 4.12
CA LEU A 402 4.77 0.03 3.24
C LEU A 402 3.88 -1.14 2.81
N GLU A 403 2.73 -1.27 3.44
CA GLU A 403 1.63 -2.12 3.01
C GLU A 403 0.36 -1.28 3.00
N VAL A 404 -0.66 -1.72 2.25
CA VAL A 404 -2.02 -1.19 2.36
C VAL A 404 -2.53 -1.35 3.79
N HIS A 405 -2.43 -2.57 4.34
CA HIS A 405 -2.69 -2.87 5.75
C HIS A 405 -1.38 -2.83 6.56
N ASP A 406 -0.81 -1.64 6.76
CA ASP A 406 0.48 -1.49 7.43
C ASP A 406 0.43 -1.86 8.92
N VAL A 407 1.61 -2.11 9.48
CA VAL A 407 1.83 -2.47 10.87
C VAL A 407 1.78 -1.25 11.81
N GLY A 408 1.72 -1.52 13.12
CA GLY A 408 1.62 -0.49 14.15
C GLY A 408 1.77 -1.08 15.55
N PRO A 409 1.68 -0.24 16.61
CA PRO A 409 1.82 -0.70 17.99
C PRO A 409 0.82 -1.83 18.29
N GLY A 410 1.22 -2.86 19.03
CA GLY A 410 0.35 -4.01 19.35
C GLY A 410 0.38 -5.19 18.37
N GLY A 411 1.22 -5.14 17.32
CA GLY A 411 1.61 -6.33 16.54
C GLY A 411 1.14 -6.37 15.08
N SER A 412 1.14 -7.56 14.48
CA SER A 412 1.03 -7.73 13.01
C SER A 412 -0.39 -8.02 12.48
N ARG A 413 -1.44 -7.86 13.31
CA ARG A 413 -2.85 -8.08 12.90
C ARG A 413 -3.60 -6.76 12.76
N ILE A 414 -4.40 -6.61 11.70
CA ILE A 414 -5.17 -5.39 11.41
C ILE A 414 -6.03 -4.94 12.60
N THR A 415 -6.70 -5.90 13.27
CA THR A 415 -7.53 -5.67 14.45
C THR A 415 -6.69 -5.22 15.65
N ASN A 416 -5.53 -5.84 15.90
CA ASN A 416 -4.73 -5.53 17.08
C ASN A 416 -4.13 -4.12 17.02
N ARG A 417 -3.79 -3.65 15.82
CA ARG A 417 -2.99 -2.43 15.63
C ARG A 417 -3.73 -1.13 15.84
N LEU A 418 -4.94 -1.01 15.30
CA LEU A 418 -5.71 0.23 15.33
C LEU A 418 -6.90 0.15 16.32
N TYR A 419 -7.22 -1.06 16.79
CA TYR A 419 -8.26 -1.30 17.78
C TYR A 419 -7.74 -1.91 19.09
N GLY A 420 -6.45 -2.23 19.20
CA GLY A 420 -5.84 -2.68 20.46
C GLY A 420 -6.30 -4.06 20.94
N PHE A 421 -6.90 -4.89 20.09
CA PHE A 421 -7.36 -6.23 20.50
C PHE A 421 -6.20 -7.16 20.91
N ASP A 422 -6.36 -7.89 22.00
CA ASP A 422 -5.35 -8.85 22.49
C ASP A 422 -5.31 -10.10 21.63
N LYS A 423 -6.49 -10.54 21.23
CA LYS A 423 -6.73 -11.72 20.41
C LYS A 423 -7.59 -11.30 19.24
N LYS A 424 -7.41 -11.97 18.10
CA LYS A 424 -8.25 -11.75 16.93
C LYS A 424 -9.70 -12.10 17.31
N PRO A 425 -10.66 -11.16 17.20
CA PRO A 425 -12.07 -11.48 17.34
C PRO A 425 -12.50 -12.56 16.35
N ALA A 426 -13.54 -13.32 16.67
CA ALA A 426 -14.05 -14.38 15.78
C ALA A 426 -14.55 -13.79 14.45
N ASP A 427 -15.28 -12.68 14.54
CA ASP A 427 -15.81 -11.88 13.43
C ASP A 427 -16.02 -10.43 13.90
N TRP A 428 -16.60 -9.59 13.04
CA TRP A 428 -16.88 -8.18 13.38
C TRP A 428 -18.06 -7.98 14.35
N THR A 429 -18.94 -8.97 14.51
CA THR A 429 -19.97 -8.92 15.55
C THR A 429 -19.32 -9.08 16.93
N ASP A 430 -18.42 -10.06 17.08
CA ASP A 430 -17.60 -10.24 18.28
C ASP A 430 -16.70 -9.02 18.53
N ALA A 431 -16.05 -8.49 17.49
CA ALA A 431 -15.24 -7.28 17.60
C ALA A 431 -16.03 -6.07 18.10
N TYR A 432 -17.24 -5.84 17.56
CA TYR A 432 -18.13 -4.75 17.96
C TYR A 432 -18.46 -4.81 19.46
N PHE A 433 -18.87 -5.97 19.97
CA PHE A 433 -19.18 -6.13 21.40
C PHE A 433 -17.96 -5.98 22.30
N GLN A 434 -16.79 -6.46 21.88
CA GLN A 434 -15.54 -6.27 22.63
C GLN A 434 -15.11 -4.80 22.68
N ILE A 435 -15.30 -4.03 21.60
CA ILE A 435 -15.06 -2.58 21.59
C ILE A 435 -16.02 -1.87 22.55
N LEU A 436 -17.33 -2.16 22.47
CA LEU A 436 -18.33 -1.53 23.33
C LEU A 436 -18.12 -1.80 24.82
N SER A 437 -17.73 -3.03 25.17
CA SER A 437 -17.57 -3.46 26.56
C SER A 437 -16.16 -3.27 27.11
N ASN A 438 -15.18 -2.94 26.25
CA ASN A 438 -13.77 -2.84 26.59
C ASN A 438 -13.17 -4.12 27.24
N THR A 439 -13.74 -5.30 26.98
CA THR A 439 -13.31 -6.56 27.62
C THR A 439 -12.20 -7.30 26.89
N GLY A 440 -11.87 -6.91 25.64
CA GLY A 440 -10.89 -7.58 24.77
C GLY A 440 -9.72 -6.69 24.31
N VAL A 441 -9.52 -5.53 24.95
CA VAL A 441 -8.53 -4.53 24.55
C VAL A 441 -7.62 -4.22 25.76
N THR A 442 -6.36 -4.68 25.73
CA THR A 442 -5.40 -4.49 26.85
C THR A 442 -4.62 -3.19 26.80
N SER A 443 -4.51 -2.54 25.64
CA SER A 443 -3.74 -1.30 25.52
C SER A 443 -4.40 -0.34 24.54
N ASP A 444 -4.62 0.88 25.01
CA ASP A 444 -5.00 1.99 24.13
C ASP A 444 -3.88 2.36 23.14
N GLY A 445 -2.64 1.91 23.38
CA GLY A 445 -1.44 2.37 22.67
C GLY A 445 -1.49 2.23 21.14
N GLY A 446 -2.17 1.23 20.59
CA GLY A 446 -2.36 1.10 19.14
C GLY A 446 -3.55 1.92 18.60
N SER A 447 -4.58 2.15 19.41
CA SER A 447 -5.78 2.88 18.97
C SER A 447 -5.69 4.39 19.14
N ILE A 448 -4.78 4.90 19.97
CA ILE A 448 -4.55 6.34 20.10
C ILE A 448 -3.74 6.84 18.91
N LEU A 449 -4.32 7.80 18.19
CA LEU A 449 -3.67 8.42 17.06
C LEU A 449 -2.55 9.36 17.50
N GLU A 450 -1.42 9.31 16.81
CA GLU A 450 -0.29 10.21 16.99
C GLU A 450 0.04 10.95 15.70
N LYS A 451 0.71 12.08 15.83
CA LYS A 451 1.23 12.86 14.69
C LYS A 451 2.08 11.97 13.78
N ASP A 452 1.96 12.22 12.48
CA ASP A 452 2.65 11.51 11.39
C ASP A 452 2.22 10.04 11.20
N MET A 453 1.14 9.58 11.85
CA MET A 453 0.44 8.36 11.44
C MET A 453 -0.37 8.60 10.17
N VAL A 454 -0.50 7.58 9.32
CA VAL A 454 -1.41 7.58 8.18
C VAL A 454 -2.41 6.44 8.35
N VAL A 455 -3.70 6.75 8.33
CA VAL A 455 -4.80 5.79 8.53
C VAL A 455 -5.87 5.97 7.44
N THR A 456 -6.59 4.91 7.09
CA THR A 456 -7.78 5.02 6.25
C THR A 456 -9.00 5.45 7.09
N VAL A 457 -9.97 6.08 6.44
CA VAL A 457 -11.36 6.16 6.92
C VAL A 457 -12.26 5.70 5.78
N GLU A 458 -12.76 4.48 5.91
CA GLU A 458 -13.40 3.69 4.84
C GLU A 458 -14.78 3.13 5.22
N PRO A 459 -15.71 3.94 5.76
CA PRO A 459 -17.04 3.43 6.09
C PRO A 459 -17.75 2.87 4.86
N GLY A 460 -18.60 1.87 5.09
CA GLY A 460 -19.46 1.36 4.05
C GLY A 460 -20.73 0.70 4.57
N ILE A 461 -21.75 0.67 3.71
CA ILE A 461 -23.02 -0.02 3.91
C ILE A 461 -23.22 -1.00 2.77
N TYR A 462 -23.45 -2.27 3.10
CA TYR A 462 -23.49 -3.38 2.16
C TYR A 462 -24.78 -4.18 2.33
N PHE A 463 -25.41 -4.49 1.20
CA PHE A 463 -26.56 -5.36 1.07
C PHE A 463 -26.12 -6.71 0.53
N SER A 464 -25.24 -7.38 1.27
CA SER A 464 -24.81 -8.75 0.92
C SER A 464 -25.96 -9.71 1.20
N ARG A 465 -26.51 -10.32 0.13
CA ARG A 465 -27.58 -11.34 0.26
C ARG A 465 -27.17 -12.47 1.20
N TYR A 466 -25.93 -12.95 1.10
CA TYR A 466 -25.44 -14.00 1.99
C TYR A 466 -25.40 -13.52 3.45
N ALA A 467 -24.80 -12.37 3.72
CA ALA A 467 -24.75 -11.87 5.10
C ALA A 467 -26.16 -11.67 5.68
N LEU A 468 -27.03 -10.99 4.94
CA LEU A 468 -28.37 -10.68 5.41
C LEU A 468 -29.25 -11.94 5.52
N GLU A 469 -29.33 -12.78 4.49
CA GLU A 469 -30.27 -13.91 4.45
C GLU A 469 -29.74 -15.17 5.14
N GLU A 470 -28.43 -15.43 5.08
CA GLU A 470 -27.83 -16.67 5.60
C GLU A 470 -27.25 -16.51 7.01
N VAL A 471 -27.05 -15.28 7.49
CA VAL A 471 -26.50 -15.01 8.83
C VAL A 471 -27.48 -14.22 9.69
N TYR A 472 -27.79 -12.97 9.34
CA TYR A 472 -28.49 -12.05 10.25
C TYR A 472 -30.00 -12.29 10.33
N LEU A 473 -30.69 -12.55 9.21
CA LEU A 473 -32.12 -12.86 9.18
C LEU A 473 -32.45 -14.26 9.72
N LYS A 474 -31.46 -15.17 9.80
CA LYS A 474 -31.61 -16.48 10.46
C LYS A 474 -31.42 -16.41 11.97
N SER A 475 -30.85 -15.32 12.49
CA SER A 475 -30.63 -15.12 13.91
C SER A 475 -31.81 -14.36 14.54
N PRO A 476 -32.53 -14.95 15.51
CA PRO A 476 -33.61 -14.25 16.23
C PRO A 476 -33.18 -12.96 16.94
N ASN A 477 -31.87 -12.80 17.21
CA ASN A 477 -31.31 -11.61 17.82
C ASN A 477 -31.37 -10.39 16.89
N TYR A 478 -31.26 -10.60 15.58
CA TYR A 478 -31.19 -9.53 14.57
C TYR A 478 -32.41 -9.48 13.66
N ALA A 479 -32.99 -10.64 13.31
CA ALA A 479 -34.08 -10.74 12.34
C ALA A 479 -35.29 -9.85 12.67
N LYS A 480 -35.62 -9.70 13.96
CA LYS A 480 -36.72 -8.85 14.45
C LYS A 480 -36.48 -7.34 14.25
N TYR A 481 -35.25 -6.94 13.92
CA TYR A 481 -34.85 -5.55 13.75
C TYR A 481 -34.57 -5.18 12.29
N ILE A 482 -34.62 -6.13 11.35
CA ILE A 482 -34.29 -5.91 9.93
C ILE A 482 -35.55 -6.02 9.09
N ASN A 483 -35.88 -4.97 8.34
CA ASN A 483 -37.04 -4.97 7.45
C ASN A 483 -36.75 -5.78 6.18
N LYS A 484 -37.04 -7.08 6.24
CA LYS A 484 -36.78 -8.04 5.17
C LYS A 484 -37.43 -7.66 3.83
N ASP A 485 -38.63 -7.11 3.85
CA ASP A 485 -39.37 -6.77 2.63
C ASP A 485 -38.73 -5.56 1.93
N LEU A 486 -38.28 -4.57 2.70
CA LEU A 486 -37.61 -3.39 2.16
C LEU A 486 -36.23 -3.70 1.57
N LEU A 487 -35.50 -4.69 2.11
CA LEU A 487 -34.18 -5.09 1.58
C LEU A 487 -34.19 -5.38 0.07
N GLN A 488 -35.32 -5.86 -0.48
CA GLN A 488 -35.43 -6.17 -1.91
C GLN A 488 -35.13 -4.97 -2.81
N LYS A 489 -35.41 -3.75 -2.35
CA LYS A 489 -35.11 -2.51 -3.10
C LYS A 489 -33.62 -2.15 -3.06
N TYR A 490 -32.89 -2.58 -2.03
CA TYR A 490 -31.51 -2.20 -1.79
C TYR A 490 -30.49 -3.23 -2.26
N TYR A 491 -30.86 -4.50 -2.48
CA TYR A 491 -29.92 -5.47 -3.04
C TYR A 491 -29.28 -5.02 -4.36
N PRO A 492 -29.99 -4.40 -5.33
CA PRO A 492 -29.38 -3.88 -6.55
C PRO A 492 -28.35 -2.76 -6.36
N VAL A 493 -28.41 -2.04 -5.21
CA VAL A 493 -27.38 -1.07 -4.80
C VAL A 493 -26.06 -1.79 -4.53
N GLY A 494 -26.14 -3.01 -3.99
CA GLY A 494 -25.00 -3.85 -3.65
C GLY A 494 -24.28 -3.35 -2.41
N GLY A 495 -23.43 -2.34 -2.57
CA GLY A 495 -22.69 -1.74 -1.47
C GLY A 495 -22.13 -0.37 -1.83
N VAL A 496 -22.04 0.48 -0.83
CA VAL A 496 -21.39 1.79 -0.95
C VAL A 496 -20.25 1.82 0.06
N ARG A 497 -19.04 2.07 -0.42
CA ARG A 497 -17.88 2.42 0.39
C ARG A 497 -17.25 3.71 -0.14
N ILE A 498 -16.74 4.53 0.77
CA ILE A 498 -15.96 5.71 0.44
C ILE A 498 -14.76 5.72 1.36
N GLU A 499 -13.56 5.82 0.79
CA GLU A 499 -12.32 5.65 1.54
C GLU A 499 -11.26 6.65 1.11
N ASP A 500 -10.60 7.23 2.10
CA ASP A 500 -9.50 8.17 1.95
C ASP A 500 -8.31 7.77 2.84
N ASP A 501 -7.12 8.18 2.45
CA ASP A 501 -5.87 8.11 3.22
C ASP A 501 -5.68 9.41 4.03
N LEU A 502 -5.64 9.33 5.36
CA LEU A 502 -5.59 10.49 6.26
C LEU A 502 -4.27 10.51 7.03
N LEU A 503 -3.52 11.60 6.87
CA LEU A 503 -2.34 11.92 7.69
C LEU A 503 -2.78 12.64 8.96
N ILE A 504 -2.38 12.14 10.12
CA ILE A 504 -2.56 12.83 11.39
C ILE A 504 -1.51 13.93 11.52
N THR A 505 -1.97 15.19 11.60
CA THR A 505 -1.10 16.36 11.75
C THR A 505 -0.96 16.74 13.22
N GLU A 506 -0.32 17.87 13.52
CA GLU A 506 -0.09 18.31 14.90
C GLU A 506 -1.37 18.69 15.65
N ASP A 507 -2.36 19.20 14.94
CA ASP A 507 -3.60 19.77 15.47
C ASP A 507 -4.87 19.21 14.81
N GLY A 508 -4.73 18.22 13.92
CA GLY A 508 -5.86 17.61 13.22
C GLY A 508 -5.42 16.54 12.23
N TYR A 509 -5.86 16.70 10.98
CA TYR A 509 -5.59 15.77 9.90
C TYR A 509 -5.35 16.51 8.58
N GLU A 510 -4.77 15.80 7.63
CA GLU A 510 -4.69 16.16 6.23
C GLU A 510 -5.16 14.97 5.40
N ASN A 511 -6.08 15.21 4.47
CA ASN A 511 -6.52 14.19 3.53
C ASN A 511 -5.53 14.10 2.36
N LEU A 512 -4.83 12.97 2.25
CA LEU A 512 -3.87 12.70 1.17
C LEU A 512 -4.56 12.27 -0.13
N THR A 513 -5.81 11.82 -0.05
CA THR A 513 -6.62 11.42 -1.19
C THR A 513 -7.21 12.64 -1.89
N THR A 514 -6.80 12.85 -3.14
CA THR A 514 -7.31 13.94 -3.99
C THR A 514 -8.38 13.49 -4.98
N VAL A 515 -8.83 12.24 -4.88
CA VAL A 515 -9.89 11.69 -5.73
C VAL A 515 -11.21 12.36 -5.40
N LEU A 516 -11.87 12.93 -6.40
CA LEU A 516 -13.16 13.58 -6.19
C LEU A 516 -14.23 12.55 -5.81
N LYS A 517 -15.15 12.94 -4.92
CA LYS A 517 -16.32 12.15 -4.50
C LYS A 517 -17.61 12.94 -4.73
N GLY A 518 -18.76 12.28 -4.63
CA GLY A 518 -20.08 12.92 -4.68
C GLY A 518 -20.34 13.66 -5.98
N LYS A 519 -20.86 14.89 -5.87
CA LYS A 519 -21.27 15.70 -7.03
C LYS A 519 -20.11 16.01 -8.00
N GLU A 520 -18.89 16.18 -7.49
CA GLU A 520 -17.72 16.44 -8.34
C GLU A 520 -17.31 15.20 -9.15
N ALA A 521 -17.39 14.00 -8.56
CA ALA A 521 -17.20 12.75 -9.30
C ALA A 521 -18.28 12.56 -10.37
N LEU A 522 -19.54 12.87 -10.02
CA LEU A 522 -20.68 12.78 -10.94
C LEU A 522 -20.54 13.73 -12.13
N LYS A 523 -20.05 14.94 -11.88
CA LYS A 523 -19.75 15.92 -12.92
C LYS A 523 -18.74 15.38 -13.93
N ILE A 524 -17.65 14.77 -13.46
CA ILE A 524 -16.64 14.16 -14.35
C ILE A 524 -17.24 13.06 -15.23
N ILE A 525 -18.06 12.18 -14.66
CA ILE A 525 -18.71 11.08 -15.40
C ILE A 525 -19.62 11.64 -16.52
N ASN A 526 -20.34 12.72 -16.23
CA ASN A 526 -21.27 13.32 -17.18
C ASN A 526 -20.57 14.20 -18.23
N GLU A 527 -19.52 14.93 -17.87
CA GLU A 527 -18.70 15.71 -18.83
C GLU A 527 -17.94 14.80 -19.81
N GLY A 528 -17.46 13.63 -19.35
CA GLY A 528 -16.76 12.67 -20.20
C GLY A 528 -17.61 12.20 -21.38
N LYS A 529 -18.92 12.03 -21.17
CA LYS A 529 -19.87 11.70 -22.23
C LYS A 529 -20.07 12.83 -23.24
N GLU A 530 -20.14 14.09 -22.79
CA GLU A 530 -20.36 15.23 -23.69
C GLU A 530 -19.19 15.40 -24.68
N GLN A 531 -17.95 15.22 -24.19
CA GLN A 531 -16.74 15.33 -25.00
C GLN A 531 -16.69 14.26 -26.11
N GLU A 532 -16.99 13.00 -25.80
CA GLU A 532 -17.00 11.94 -26.82
C GLU A 532 -18.21 12.03 -27.77
N GLU A 533 -19.40 12.45 -27.31
CA GLU A 533 -20.52 12.70 -28.22
C GLU A 533 -20.19 13.80 -29.24
N GLU A 534 -19.41 14.80 -28.84
CA GLU A 534 -18.90 15.85 -29.74
C GLU A 534 -17.87 15.27 -30.72
N GLU A 535 -16.92 14.46 -30.25
CA GLU A 535 -15.93 13.78 -31.09
C GLU A 535 -16.59 12.80 -32.08
N GLU A 536 -17.61 12.05 -31.68
CA GLU A 536 -18.36 11.14 -32.54
C GLU A 536 -19.16 11.92 -33.60
N ARG A 537 -19.81 13.03 -33.22
CA ARG A 537 -20.47 13.93 -34.16
C ARG A 537 -19.47 14.50 -35.17
N GLU A 538 -18.27 14.87 -34.72
CA GLU A 538 -17.21 15.36 -35.58
C GLU A 538 -16.65 14.27 -36.51
N ALA A 539 -16.42 13.07 -36.01
CA ALA A 539 -15.97 11.91 -36.78
C ALA A 539 -17.01 11.51 -37.84
N ASN A 540 -18.30 11.46 -37.47
CA ASN A 540 -19.40 11.20 -38.39
C ASN A 540 -19.54 12.30 -39.45
N ARG A 541 -19.33 13.56 -39.06
CA ARG A 541 -19.29 14.69 -40.00
C ARG A 541 -18.12 14.55 -40.99
N LYS A 542 -16.90 14.28 -40.51
CA LYS A 542 -15.70 14.03 -41.33
C LYS A 542 -15.88 12.83 -42.27
N ALA A 543 -16.46 11.73 -41.78
CA ALA A 543 -16.75 10.54 -42.60
C ALA A 543 -17.81 10.84 -43.68
N THR A 544 -18.82 11.65 -43.37
CA THR A 544 -19.85 12.08 -44.32
C THR A 544 -19.27 13.02 -45.38
N GLU A 545 -18.41 13.96 -44.99
CA GLU A 545 -17.67 14.84 -45.91
C GLU A 545 -16.72 14.05 -46.82
N SER A 546 -15.99 13.07 -46.29
CA SER A 546 -15.15 12.14 -47.07
C SER A 546 -15.95 11.32 -48.08
N ARG A 547 -17.13 10.80 -47.70
CA ARG A 547 -18.04 10.09 -48.62
C ARG A 547 -18.56 11.00 -49.74
N LYS A 548 -18.81 12.30 -49.45
CA LYS A 548 -19.18 13.29 -50.48
C LYS A 548 -18.02 13.57 -51.43
N GLN A 549 -16.79 13.75 -50.91
CA GLN A 549 -15.58 13.95 -51.72
C GLN A 549 -15.23 12.75 -52.63
N LYS A 550 -15.39 11.51 -52.13
CA LYS A 550 -15.20 10.30 -52.96
C LYS A 550 -16.22 10.20 -54.08
N LYS A 551 -17.46 10.65 -53.86
CA LYS A 551 -18.48 10.71 -54.92
C LYS A 551 -18.15 11.75 -55.99
N THR A 552 -17.46 12.84 -55.66
CA THR A 552 -17.06 13.86 -56.65
C THR A 552 -15.81 13.50 -57.46
N TRP A 553 -15.01 12.52 -57.05
CA TRP A 553 -13.82 12.09 -57.81
C TRP A 553 -14.11 10.99 -58.86
N PHE A 554 -15.31 10.40 -58.81
CA PHE A 554 -15.77 9.39 -59.77
C PHE A 554 -16.64 9.95 -60.90
N TRP A 555 -16.78 11.28 -60.97
CA TRP A 555 -17.35 12.03 -62.08
C TRP A 555 -16.26 12.93 -62.66
#